data_AF-V4NZV8-F1
#
_entry.id   AF-V4NZV8-F1
#
_cell.length_a   1.000
_cell.length_b   1.000
_cell.length_c   1.000
_cell.angle_alpha   90.00
_cell.angle_beta   90.00
_cell.angle_gamma   90.00
#
_symmetry.space_group_name_H-M   'P 1'
#
loop_
_entity.id
_entity.type
_entity.pdbx_description
1 polymer ?
#
loop_
_entity_poly.entity_id
_entity_poly.type
_entity_poly.pdbx_seq_one_letter_code
_entity_poly.pdbx_strand_id
1 'polypeptide(L)'
;MKRLVLIPLLLLAACDQTGTGGGTSSSSASSSSSESSAASSSSASSSSESSSSIALPDFPHDPATQLAAGSGSGYADLSNWAPGICFPLADTPAYANSQVYRPGGSARPSEPSQCAAENYSYPWQDNFCESRSWSNPLCNSGQGHQGQDIRPKTCKSNLYWAVAPEDGVVTQMGSMTVAITGNAPPHRVYRYLHMQRSSLRVALHDTVVRGQKLGLVSNNLGVNSQGQQQYTTIHLHFEIRVGQTETLSDGTVLSADDFVPPYTALVDSYQRKLAGDCPTVE
;
A
#
# COMPACT_ATOMS: atom_id res chain seq x y z
N MET A 1 34.04 -27.12 -28.39
CA MET A 1 33.31 -27.88 -29.43
C MET A 1 31.85 -27.48 -29.35
N LYS A 2 31.37 -26.68 -30.32
CA LYS A 2 30.01 -26.17 -30.40
C LYS A 2 29.06 -27.30 -30.82
N ARG A 3 27.95 -27.50 -30.11
CA ARG A 3 26.79 -28.21 -30.64
C ARG A 3 25.60 -27.26 -30.66
N LEU A 4 25.37 -26.76 -31.87
CA LEU A 4 24.17 -26.07 -32.33
C LEU A 4 23.02 -27.08 -32.34
N VAL A 5 21.90 -26.77 -31.70
CA VAL A 5 20.65 -27.52 -31.87
C VAL A 5 19.63 -26.56 -32.44
N LEU A 6 19.34 -26.73 -33.73
CA LEU A 6 18.22 -26.16 -34.46
C LEU A 6 17.00 -27.07 -34.24
N ILE A 7 15.86 -26.53 -33.82
CA ILE A 7 14.53 -27.17 -33.91
C ILE A 7 13.49 -26.08 -34.27
N PRO A 8 12.48 -26.39 -35.10
CA PRO A 8 12.06 -25.52 -36.19
C PRO A 8 10.85 -24.64 -35.90
N LEU A 9 10.75 -23.62 -36.76
CA LEU A 9 9.63 -22.72 -37.00
C LEU A 9 8.42 -23.52 -37.53
N LEU A 10 7.28 -23.46 -36.84
CA LEU A 10 5.99 -23.91 -37.37
C LEU A 10 5.15 -22.68 -37.74
N LEU A 11 4.89 -22.51 -39.04
CA LEU A 11 3.79 -21.68 -39.56
C LEU A 11 2.51 -22.52 -39.64
N LEU A 12 1.40 -21.99 -39.14
CA LEU A 12 0.02 -22.24 -39.60
C LEU A 12 -0.77 -20.97 -39.26
N ALA A 13 -1.10 -20.15 -40.27
CA ALA A 13 -2.31 -20.19 -41.10
C ALA A 13 -3.52 -19.54 -40.41
N ALA A 14 -3.93 -18.42 -41.01
CA ALA A 14 -5.09 -17.61 -40.66
C ALA A 14 -6.41 -18.33 -40.94
N CYS A 15 -7.43 -18.02 -40.14
CA CYS A 15 -8.82 -18.03 -40.57
C CYS A 15 -9.48 -16.73 -40.09
N ASP A 16 -9.79 -15.92 -41.09
CA ASP A 16 -10.69 -14.78 -41.10
C ASP A 16 -12.13 -15.28 -40.94
N GLN A 17 -12.98 -14.65 -40.10
CA GLN A 17 -14.42 -14.59 -40.35
C GLN A 17 -15.03 -13.30 -39.81
N THR A 18 -15.59 -12.61 -40.78
CA THR A 18 -16.47 -11.47 -40.75
C THR A 18 -17.81 -11.81 -40.10
N GLY A 19 -18.36 -10.86 -39.34
CA GLY A 19 -19.71 -10.94 -38.77
C GLY A 19 -20.29 -9.54 -38.61
N THR A 20 -20.86 -9.02 -39.69
CA THR A 20 -21.69 -7.81 -39.73
C THR A 20 -23.10 -8.11 -39.19
N GLY A 21 -23.65 -7.18 -38.40
CA GLY A 21 -25.04 -7.22 -37.96
C GLY A 21 -25.43 -5.92 -37.28
N GLY A 22 -25.90 -4.95 -38.08
CA GLY A 22 -26.41 -3.67 -37.61
C GLY A 22 -27.80 -3.75 -36.98
N GLY A 23 -28.15 -2.73 -36.20
CA GLY A 23 -29.45 -2.61 -35.54
C GLY A 23 -29.63 -1.25 -34.86
N THR A 24 -29.83 -0.24 -35.70
CA THR A 24 -30.66 0.97 -35.54
C THR A 24 -30.93 1.60 -34.16
N SER A 25 -30.56 2.87 -34.10
CA SER A 25 -31.00 3.95 -33.23
C SER A 25 -32.53 4.15 -33.20
N SER A 26 -33.06 4.59 -32.06
CA SER A 26 -34.12 5.60 -32.03
C SER A 26 -34.21 6.29 -30.66
N SER A 27 -33.96 7.58 -30.69
CA SER A 27 -34.16 8.62 -29.69
C SER A 27 -35.61 9.12 -29.62
N SER A 28 -36.06 9.52 -28.44
CA SER A 28 -37.02 10.63 -28.21
C SER A 28 -37.13 10.85 -26.69
N ALA A 29 -36.75 12.01 -26.11
CA ALA A 29 -37.44 13.32 -26.15
C ALA A 29 -38.89 13.19 -25.65
N SER A 30 -39.47 14.03 -24.79
CA SER A 30 -39.16 15.24 -24.02
C SER A 30 -40.47 15.54 -23.27
N SER A 31 -40.47 16.17 -22.10
CA SER A 31 -41.36 17.30 -21.76
C SER A 31 -41.43 17.57 -20.27
N SER A 32 -40.87 18.72 -19.92
CA SER A 32 -41.35 19.73 -18.98
C SER A 32 -42.88 19.82 -18.82
N SER A 33 -43.36 20.03 -17.59
CA SER A 33 -44.04 21.28 -17.20
C SER A 33 -44.39 21.30 -15.71
N SER A 34 -44.09 22.46 -15.15
CA SER A 34 -44.49 23.03 -13.86
C SER A 34 -46.01 23.14 -13.68
N GLU A 35 -46.48 23.01 -12.44
CA GLU A 35 -47.41 23.99 -11.85
C GLU A 35 -47.48 23.90 -10.32
N SER A 36 -47.75 25.08 -9.76
CA SER A 36 -47.66 25.53 -8.38
C SER A 36 -48.88 25.18 -7.51
N SER A 37 -48.66 25.20 -6.18
CA SER A 37 -49.48 25.86 -5.13
C SER A 37 -49.73 24.97 -3.91
N ALA A 38 -49.21 25.38 -2.75
CA ALA A 38 -49.98 25.55 -1.50
C ALA A 38 -49.01 25.65 -0.33
N ALA A 39 -48.98 26.84 0.29
CA ALA A 39 -48.37 27.06 1.57
C ALA A 39 -49.09 26.21 2.63
N SER A 40 -48.32 25.47 3.43
CA SER A 40 -48.76 24.95 4.72
C SER A 40 -47.63 25.15 5.70
N SER A 41 -47.86 26.10 6.60
CA SER A 41 -47.03 26.41 7.75
C SER A 41 -47.06 25.25 8.74
N SER A 42 -46.01 24.45 8.76
CA SER A 42 -45.70 23.55 9.87
C SER A 42 -44.31 23.90 10.36
N SER A 43 -44.25 24.47 11.56
CA SER A 43 -43.04 24.78 12.31
C SER A 43 -42.23 23.50 12.51
N ALA A 44 -41.28 23.25 11.63
CA ALA A 44 -40.27 22.23 11.81
C ALA A 44 -39.24 22.81 12.78
N SER A 45 -39.32 22.39 14.03
CA SER A 45 -38.26 22.51 15.01
C SER A 45 -36.99 21.92 14.39
N SER A 46 -36.11 22.79 13.91
CA SER A 46 -34.80 22.41 13.40
C SER A 46 -33.96 21.97 14.59
N SER A 47 -34.10 20.70 14.97
CA SER A 47 -33.10 20.01 15.77
C SER A 47 -31.88 19.85 14.88
N SER A 48 -31.01 20.85 14.95
CA SER A 48 -29.63 20.76 14.47
C SER A 48 -28.97 19.60 15.21
N GLU A 49 -28.98 18.42 14.61
CA GLU A 49 -28.09 17.34 15.01
C GLU A 49 -26.68 17.82 14.73
N SER A 50 -26.04 18.32 15.78
CA SER A 50 -24.61 18.53 15.83
C SER A 50 -23.97 17.14 15.68
N SER A 51 -23.62 16.78 14.44
CA SER A 51 -22.73 15.66 14.18
C SER A 51 -21.40 15.97 14.87
N SER A 52 -21.28 15.50 16.11
CA SER A 52 -20.02 15.51 16.83
C SER A 52 -19.11 14.54 16.08
N SER A 53 -18.17 15.08 15.29
CA SER A 53 -17.09 14.28 14.72
C SER A 53 -16.29 13.72 15.90
N ILE A 54 -16.45 12.43 16.18
CA ILE A 54 -15.66 11.74 17.19
C ILE A 54 -14.19 11.90 16.79
N ALA A 55 -13.41 12.56 17.63
CA ALA A 55 -11.97 12.69 17.41
C ALA A 55 -11.36 11.28 17.40
N LEU A 56 -10.52 10.99 16.40
CA LEU A 56 -9.84 9.72 16.32
C LEU A 56 -8.89 9.56 17.52
N PRO A 57 -8.73 8.34 18.05
CA PRO A 57 -7.78 8.06 19.11
C PRO A 57 -6.36 8.33 18.60
N ASP A 58 -5.57 9.01 19.42
CA ASP A 58 -4.15 9.24 19.12
C ASP A 58 -3.26 8.15 19.73
N PHE A 59 -2.04 8.04 19.23
CA PHE A 59 -1.02 7.12 19.72
C PHE A 59 0.36 7.78 19.56
N PRO A 60 1.40 7.41 20.34
CA PRO A 60 2.68 8.10 20.23
C PRO A 60 3.37 7.77 18.91
N HIS A 61 3.63 8.81 18.10
CA HIS A 61 4.34 8.76 16.84
C HIS A 61 5.17 10.04 16.67
N ASP A 62 6.37 9.90 16.10
CA ASP A 62 7.15 11.06 15.67
C ASP A 62 6.49 11.67 14.43
N PRO A 63 6.71 12.98 14.17
CA PRO A 63 6.26 13.61 12.93
C PRO A 63 6.75 12.86 11.70
N ALA A 64 5.97 12.90 10.61
CA ALA A 64 6.48 12.50 9.30
C ALA A 64 7.78 13.27 9.00
N THR A 65 8.66 12.68 8.18
CA THR A 65 10.00 13.19 7.85
C THR A 65 11.07 13.01 8.95
N GLN A 66 10.68 12.80 10.21
CA GLN A 66 11.62 12.58 11.30
C GLN A 66 12.11 11.12 11.29
N LEU A 67 13.31 10.93 10.73
CA LEU A 67 13.95 9.61 10.64
C LEU A 67 14.81 9.30 11.87
N ALA A 68 15.24 8.03 11.99
CA ALA A 68 16.21 7.63 12.99
C ALA A 68 17.52 8.45 12.89
N ALA A 69 18.13 8.77 14.03
CA ALA A 69 19.38 9.54 14.05
C ALA A 69 20.48 8.87 13.20
N GLY A 70 21.11 9.65 12.33
CA GLY A 70 22.17 9.17 11.43
C GLY A 70 21.68 8.36 10.23
N SER A 71 20.37 8.25 10.01
CA SER A 71 19.80 7.50 8.88
C SER A 71 19.56 8.35 7.63
N GLY A 72 19.70 9.67 7.70
CA GLY A 72 19.51 10.58 6.57
C GLY A 72 18.46 11.64 6.87
N SER A 73 17.78 12.12 5.84
CA SER A 73 16.72 13.14 5.93
C SER A 73 15.46 12.61 5.25
N GLY A 74 14.31 12.76 5.90
CA GLY A 74 13.02 12.38 5.33
C GLY A 74 12.60 13.29 4.17
N TYR A 75 11.57 12.85 3.44
CA TYR A 75 10.99 13.65 2.37
C TYR A 75 10.11 14.76 2.95
N ALA A 76 10.28 16.01 2.50
CA ALA A 76 9.71 17.18 3.18
C ALA A 76 8.18 17.33 3.04
N ASP A 77 7.55 16.68 2.08
CA ASP A 77 6.09 16.76 1.88
C ASP A 77 5.34 15.88 2.90
N LEU A 78 4.35 16.47 3.55
CA LEU A 78 3.50 15.83 4.55
C LEU A 78 2.19 15.29 3.97
N SER A 79 1.99 15.36 2.65
CA SER A 79 0.78 14.92 1.96
C SER A 79 0.38 13.50 2.34
N ASN A 80 -0.93 13.30 2.55
CA ASN A 80 -1.50 11.96 2.66
C ASN A 80 -1.70 11.39 1.25
N TRP A 81 -0.77 10.55 0.80
CA TRP A 81 -0.76 9.98 -0.55
C TRP A 81 -1.80 8.89 -0.80
N ALA A 82 -2.47 8.40 0.25
CA ALA A 82 -3.51 7.39 0.14
C ALA A 82 -4.55 7.53 1.28
N PRO A 83 -5.36 8.60 1.26
CA PRO A 83 -6.37 8.82 2.29
C PRO A 83 -7.44 7.71 2.25
N GLY A 84 -7.93 7.30 3.42
CA GLY A 84 -9.04 6.33 3.54
C GLY A 84 -8.64 4.84 3.49
N ILE A 85 -7.37 4.52 3.21
CA ILE A 85 -6.91 3.12 3.21
C ILE A 85 -7.14 2.44 4.56
N CYS A 86 -7.37 1.14 4.54
CA CYS A 86 -7.13 0.26 5.66
C CYS A 86 -5.67 0.30 6.06
N PHE A 87 -5.43 0.31 7.37
CA PHE A 87 -4.08 0.05 7.87
C PHE A 87 -3.66 -1.37 7.45
N PRO A 88 -2.46 -1.57 6.88
CA PRO A 88 -2.11 -2.79 6.13
C PRO A 88 -1.88 -4.03 7.00
N LEU A 89 -2.06 -3.95 8.32
CA LEU A 89 -2.03 -5.10 9.23
C LEU A 89 -3.39 -5.30 9.91
N ALA A 90 -3.81 -6.56 10.01
CA ALA A 90 -5.07 -6.95 10.65
C ALA A 90 -5.06 -6.67 12.17
N ASP A 91 -3.93 -6.89 12.83
CA ASP A 91 -3.81 -6.82 14.29
C ASP A 91 -3.17 -5.51 14.76
N THR A 92 -3.57 -5.07 15.96
CA THR A 92 -2.89 -4.03 16.74
C THR A 92 -2.41 -4.59 18.10
N PRO A 93 -1.35 -4.01 18.71
CA PRO A 93 -0.52 -2.93 18.20
C PRO A 93 0.38 -3.33 17.02
N ALA A 94 0.87 -2.34 16.29
CA ALA A 94 1.93 -2.46 15.29
C ALA A 94 3.00 -1.39 15.54
N TYR A 95 4.17 -1.52 14.90
CA TYR A 95 5.33 -0.65 15.17
C TYR A 95 6.03 -0.24 13.87
N ALA A 96 5.79 0.99 13.42
CA ALA A 96 6.50 1.57 12.29
C ALA A 96 7.86 2.10 12.76
N ASN A 97 8.94 1.50 12.27
CA ASN A 97 10.31 1.95 12.52
C ASN A 97 11.31 1.25 11.58
N SER A 98 12.47 1.87 11.35
CA SER A 98 13.56 1.38 10.50
C SER A 98 13.86 -0.12 10.66
N GLN A 99 13.93 -0.87 9.56
CA GLN A 99 14.51 -2.22 9.56
C GLN A 99 16.03 -2.21 9.78
N VAL A 100 16.74 -1.17 9.36
CA VAL A 100 18.20 -1.14 9.28
C VAL A 100 18.88 -0.46 10.46
N TYR A 101 18.28 0.62 10.98
CA TYR A 101 18.88 1.48 12.02
C TYR A 101 18.44 1.13 13.45
N ARG A 102 17.57 0.11 13.58
CA ARG A 102 17.08 -0.43 14.85
C ARG A 102 17.77 -1.76 15.19
N PRO A 103 17.68 -2.27 16.43
CA PRO A 103 18.16 -3.60 16.83
C PRO A 103 17.88 -4.70 15.80
N GLY A 104 18.90 -5.53 15.51
CA GLY A 104 18.87 -6.57 14.47
C GLY A 104 19.00 -6.08 13.01
N GLY A 105 19.05 -4.77 12.79
CA GLY A 105 19.31 -4.16 11.48
C GLY A 105 20.79 -4.11 11.11
N SER A 106 21.08 -4.00 9.82
CA SER A 106 22.46 -4.07 9.30
C SER A 106 23.33 -2.85 9.62
N ALA A 107 22.74 -1.71 10.04
CA ALA A 107 23.49 -0.53 10.47
C ALA A 107 23.78 -0.51 11.98
N ARG A 108 23.46 -1.60 12.69
CA ARG A 108 23.70 -1.78 14.11
C ARG A 108 24.49 -3.08 14.35
N PRO A 109 25.11 -3.23 15.53
CA PRO A 109 25.61 -4.54 15.96
C PRO A 109 24.50 -5.60 15.94
N SER A 110 24.87 -6.87 15.81
CA SER A 110 23.92 -7.99 15.78
C SER A 110 23.10 -8.13 17.07
N GLU A 111 23.62 -7.60 18.18
CA GLU A 111 22.93 -7.54 19.47
C GLU A 111 22.68 -6.09 19.91
N PRO A 112 21.48 -5.77 20.44
CA PRO A 112 20.36 -6.70 20.64
C PRO A 112 19.69 -7.10 19.31
N SER A 113 19.13 -8.31 19.27
CA SER A 113 18.50 -8.87 18.06
C SER A 113 17.26 -8.10 17.56
N GLN A 114 16.73 -8.49 16.40
CA GLN A 114 15.48 -7.93 15.85
C GLN A 114 14.25 -8.06 16.77
N CYS A 115 14.32 -8.91 17.79
CA CYS A 115 13.26 -9.10 18.78
C CYS A 115 13.41 -8.23 20.04
N ALA A 116 14.36 -7.28 20.05
CA ALA A 116 14.56 -6.35 21.16
C ALA A 116 13.28 -5.53 21.44
N ALA A 117 13.02 -5.21 22.71
CA ALA A 117 11.79 -4.53 23.13
C ALA A 117 11.62 -3.15 22.47
N GLU A 118 12.74 -2.48 22.15
CA GLU A 118 12.81 -1.17 21.49
C GLU A 118 12.25 -1.18 20.05
N ASN A 119 12.15 -2.36 19.43
CA ASN A 119 11.51 -2.55 18.13
C ASN A 119 9.98 -2.62 18.23
N TYR A 120 9.46 -2.92 19.42
CA TYR A 120 8.04 -3.15 19.73
C TYR A 120 7.55 -2.11 20.75
N SER A 121 8.05 -0.89 20.62
CA SER A 121 7.71 0.26 21.46
C SER A 121 7.41 1.49 20.61
N TYR A 122 6.54 2.35 21.13
CA TYR A 122 6.33 3.70 20.62
C TYR A 122 7.47 4.65 21.08
N PRO A 123 7.67 5.82 20.41
CA PRO A 123 6.93 6.33 19.26
C PRO A 123 7.22 5.56 17.96
N TRP A 124 6.24 5.55 17.05
CA TRP A 124 6.50 5.23 15.64
C TRP A 124 7.45 6.24 15.03
N GLN A 125 8.14 5.83 13.98
CA GLN A 125 9.10 6.66 13.29
C GLN A 125 9.04 6.39 11.78
N ASP A 126 9.00 7.48 11.01
CA ASP A 126 9.13 7.44 9.56
C ASP A 126 10.48 6.83 9.19
N ASN A 127 10.50 6.07 8.11
CA ASN A 127 11.73 5.55 7.53
C ASN A 127 11.77 5.68 6.01
N PHE A 128 10.84 6.41 5.38
CA PHE A 128 10.94 6.75 3.97
C PHE A 128 12.15 7.66 3.74
N CYS A 129 12.89 7.45 2.64
CA CYS A 129 14.17 8.13 2.37
C CYS A 129 15.32 7.88 3.36
N GLU A 130 15.18 6.99 4.34
CA GLU A 130 16.34 6.58 5.12
C GLU A 130 17.39 5.94 4.20
N SER A 131 18.66 6.08 4.54
CA SER A 131 19.76 5.82 3.63
C SER A 131 19.76 4.35 3.19
N ARG A 132 19.67 4.17 1.87
CA ARG A 132 19.69 2.92 1.13
C ARG A 132 20.35 3.17 -0.22
N SER A 133 20.77 2.10 -0.89
CA SER A 133 21.32 2.14 -2.25
C SER A 133 20.25 2.05 -3.34
N TRP A 134 18.96 2.12 -2.98
CA TRP A 134 17.85 2.02 -3.93
C TRP A 134 17.51 3.39 -4.48
N SER A 135 17.29 3.49 -5.80
CA SER A 135 16.85 4.75 -6.41
C SER A 135 15.48 5.15 -5.89
N ASN A 136 15.34 6.41 -5.48
CA ASN A 136 14.08 6.99 -5.07
C ASN A 136 14.09 8.48 -5.45
N PRO A 137 13.30 8.90 -6.46
CA PRO A 137 13.36 10.25 -7.01
C PRO A 137 12.90 11.33 -6.03
N LEU A 138 12.12 10.98 -4.99
CA LEU A 138 11.69 11.93 -3.98
C LEU A 138 12.75 12.21 -2.92
N CYS A 139 13.69 11.29 -2.73
CA CYS A 139 14.72 11.47 -1.72
C CYS A 139 15.76 12.48 -2.20
N ASN A 140 16.17 13.40 -1.32
CA ASN A 140 17.14 14.44 -1.66
C ASN A 140 18.47 13.90 -2.22
N SER A 141 18.84 12.67 -1.86
CA SER A 141 20.05 12.01 -2.39
C SER A 141 19.86 11.31 -3.75
N GLY A 142 18.64 11.29 -4.30
CA GLY A 142 18.21 10.44 -5.42
C GLY A 142 18.11 8.95 -5.08
N GLN A 143 18.48 8.59 -3.86
CA GLN A 143 18.42 7.24 -3.31
C GLN A 143 17.81 7.27 -1.91
N GLY A 144 17.24 6.15 -1.50
CA GLY A 144 16.67 6.00 -0.17
C GLY A 144 15.70 4.85 -0.08
N HIS A 145 15.21 4.62 1.12
CA HIS A 145 14.16 3.66 1.37
C HIS A 145 12.87 4.05 0.63
N GLN A 146 12.18 3.04 0.09
CA GLN A 146 11.11 3.18 -0.90
C GLN A 146 9.70 3.00 -0.31
N GLY A 147 9.60 2.75 0.99
CA GLY A 147 8.34 2.48 1.67
C GLY A 147 8.45 2.73 3.16
N GLN A 148 7.59 2.06 3.92
CA GLN A 148 7.62 2.04 5.38
C GLN A 148 7.79 0.59 5.87
N ASP A 149 8.71 0.39 6.81
CA ASP A 149 8.79 -0.89 7.53
C ASP A 149 7.88 -0.86 8.75
N ILE A 150 7.05 -1.89 8.89
CA ILE A 150 6.05 -2.05 9.94
C ILE A 150 6.25 -3.42 10.59
N ARG A 151 6.61 -3.44 11.87
CA ARG A 151 6.64 -4.67 12.66
C ARG A 151 5.25 -4.99 13.16
N PRO A 152 4.85 -6.26 13.12
CA PRO A 152 3.59 -6.67 13.71
C PRO A 152 3.69 -6.69 15.25
N LYS A 153 2.59 -7.06 15.92
CA LYS A 153 2.44 -7.05 17.38
C LYS A 153 3.54 -7.74 18.16
N THR A 154 4.14 -8.80 17.63
CA THR A 154 5.25 -9.51 18.27
C THR A 154 6.30 -9.93 17.25
N CYS A 155 7.52 -10.21 17.70
CA CYS A 155 8.61 -10.80 16.91
C CYS A 155 8.33 -12.27 16.52
N LYS A 156 7.31 -12.50 15.69
CA LYS A 156 6.89 -13.83 15.23
C LYS A 156 6.59 -13.77 13.74
N SER A 157 7.34 -14.57 12.99
CA SER A 157 7.13 -14.77 11.56
C SER A 157 5.88 -15.63 11.33
N ASN A 158 5.19 -15.37 10.21
CA ASN A 158 4.05 -16.15 9.74
C ASN A 158 2.91 -16.25 10.78
N LEU A 159 2.58 -15.14 11.44
CA LEU A 159 1.54 -15.09 12.48
C LEU A 159 0.47 -14.02 12.24
N TYR A 160 0.86 -12.83 11.78
CA TYR A 160 -0.05 -11.70 11.63
C TYR A 160 -0.38 -11.43 10.17
N TRP A 161 -1.64 -11.15 9.88
CA TRP A 161 -2.12 -10.91 8.52
C TRP A 161 -1.79 -9.50 8.05
N ALA A 162 -1.23 -9.40 6.85
CA ALA A 162 -1.36 -8.22 6.02
C ALA A 162 -2.71 -8.24 5.31
N VAL A 163 -3.31 -7.05 5.15
CA VAL A 163 -4.65 -6.90 4.57
C VAL A 163 -4.65 -5.89 3.42
N ALA A 164 -5.61 -6.05 2.50
CA ALA A 164 -5.84 -5.13 1.39
C ALA A 164 -6.16 -3.72 1.92
N PRO A 165 -5.54 -2.67 1.35
CA PRO A 165 -5.69 -1.30 1.83
C PRO A 165 -7.03 -0.72 1.38
N GLU A 166 -7.54 -1.13 0.24
CA GLU A 166 -8.83 -0.76 -0.31
C GLU A 166 -9.25 -1.83 -1.32
N ASP A 167 -10.44 -1.66 -1.92
CA ASP A 167 -10.86 -2.48 -3.04
C ASP A 167 -9.90 -2.28 -4.21
N GLY A 168 -9.53 -3.36 -4.89
CA GLY A 168 -8.54 -3.29 -5.95
C GLY A 168 -8.33 -4.60 -6.68
N VAL A 169 -7.26 -4.63 -7.49
CA VAL A 169 -6.84 -5.82 -8.24
C VAL A 169 -5.39 -6.12 -7.92
N VAL A 170 -5.06 -7.39 -7.70
CA VAL A 170 -3.68 -7.82 -7.54
C VAL A 170 -2.97 -7.77 -8.89
N THR A 171 -2.06 -6.82 -9.07
CA THR A 171 -1.39 -6.53 -10.35
C THR A 171 0.06 -7.01 -10.42
N GLN A 172 0.66 -7.36 -9.27
CA GLN A 172 2.01 -7.92 -9.24
C GLN A 172 2.13 -9.08 -8.25
N MET A 173 2.82 -10.13 -8.66
CA MET A 173 3.26 -11.22 -7.78
C MET A 173 4.70 -11.61 -8.05
N GLY A 174 5.52 -11.60 -7.01
CA GLY A 174 6.92 -11.99 -7.04
C GLY A 174 7.25 -13.08 -6.03
N SER A 175 8.54 -13.39 -5.90
CA SER A 175 9.04 -14.32 -4.88
C SER A 175 8.80 -13.81 -3.44
N MET A 176 8.71 -12.50 -3.28
CA MET A 176 8.57 -11.80 -2.00
C MET A 176 7.60 -10.61 -2.05
N THR A 177 6.88 -10.44 -3.15
CA THR A 177 6.10 -9.24 -3.44
C THR A 177 4.67 -9.62 -3.81
N VAL A 178 3.72 -8.84 -3.29
CA VAL A 178 2.35 -8.73 -3.83
C VAL A 178 2.06 -7.24 -4.01
N ALA A 179 1.50 -6.83 -5.15
CA ALA A 179 1.02 -5.45 -5.33
C ALA A 179 -0.44 -5.41 -5.73
N ILE A 180 -1.18 -4.46 -5.15
CA ILE A 180 -2.59 -4.18 -5.45
C ILE A 180 -2.67 -2.81 -6.09
N THR A 181 -3.28 -2.71 -7.26
CA THR A 181 -3.72 -1.43 -7.83
C THR A 181 -5.11 -1.13 -7.28
N GLY A 182 -5.22 0.02 -6.61
CA GLY A 182 -6.45 0.49 -5.99
C GLY A 182 -7.52 0.91 -7.00
N ASN A 183 -8.79 0.66 -6.65
CA ASN A 183 -9.92 1.08 -7.46
C ASN A 183 -10.21 2.58 -7.33
N ALA A 184 -9.88 3.19 -6.19
CA ALA A 184 -10.15 4.61 -5.97
C ALA A 184 -9.14 5.45 -6.77
N PRO A 185 -9.57 6.54 -7.45
CA PRO A 185 -8.64 7.51 -8.01
C PRO A 185 -7.71 8.05 -6.91
N PRO A 186 -6.41 8.23 -7.17
CA PRO A 186 -5.74 8.17 -8.48
C PRO A 186 -5.15 6.79 -8.84
N HIS A 187 -5.76 5.69 -8.36
CA HIS A 187 -5.34 4.30 -8.62
C HIS A 187 -3.93 3.99 -8.11
N ARG A 188 -3.67 4.35 -6.85
CA ARG A 188 -2.40 4.07 -6.17
C ARG A 188 -2.08 2.58 -6.25
N VAL A 189 -0.78 2.26 -6.31
CA VAL A 189 -0.30 0.88 -6.22
C VAL A 189 0.28 0.65 -4.84
N TYR A 190 -0.25 -0.34 -4.14
CA TYR A 190 0.15 -0.72 -2.79
C TYR A 190 0.94 -2.01 -2.84
N ARG A 191 2.22 -1.96 -2.48
CA ARG A 191 3.13 -3.10 -2.62
C ARG A 191 3.56 -3.60 -1.25
N TYR A 192 3.40 -4.90 -1.07
CA TYR A 192 3.64 -5.64 0.17
C TYR A 192 4.83 -6.55 -0.04
N LEU A 193 5.86 -6.38 0.78
CA LEU A 193 7.05 -7.21 0.80
C LEU A 193 7.11 -8.07 2.06
N HIS A 194 7.89 -9.15 1.98
CA HIS A 194 8.24 -10.01 3.11
C HIS A 194 7.06 -10.78 3.74
N MET A 195 6.03 -11.10 2.96
CA MET A 195 5.01 -12.07 3.39
C MET A 195 5.47 -13.52 3.18
N GLN A 196 4.94 -14.43 3.99
CA GLN A 196 5.15 -15.88 3.86
C GLN A 196 4.43 -16.38 2.60
N ARG A 197 5.19 -16.88 1.63
CA ARG A 197 4.65 -17.33 0.33
C ARG A 197 3.55 -18.39 0.46
N SER A 198 3.74 -19.36 1.35
CA SER A 198 2.75 -20.44 1.58
C SER A 198 1.47 -19.99 2.30
N SER A 199 1.42 -18.74 2.77
CA SER A 199 0.26 -18.18 3.47
C SER A 199 -0.62 -17.30 2.58
N LEU A 200 -0.17 -16.98 1.36
CA LEU A 200 -0.92 -16.12 0.46
C LEU A 200 -2.33 -16.68 0.22
N ARG A 201 -3.32 -15.79 0.20
CA ARG A 201 -4.74 -16.08 -0.05
C ARG A 201 -5.26 -15.48 -1.36
N VAL A 202 -4.36 -14.86 -2.11
CA VAL A 202 -4.65 -14.21 -3.39
C VAL A 202 -3.71 -14.73 -4.47
N ALA A 203 -4.15 -14.64 -5.72
CA ALA A 203 -3.43 -14.88 -6.95
C ALA A 203 -3.38 -13.62 -7.84
N LEU A 204 -2.47 -13.62 -8.82
CA LEU A 204 -2.34 -12.50 -9.76
C LEU A 204 -3.67 -12.35 -10.51
N HIS A 205 -4.13 -11.11 -10.64
CA HIS A 205 -5.42 -10.72 -11.22
C HIS A 205 -6.66 -10.95 -10.34
N ASP A 206 -6.51 -11.45 -9.12
CA ASP A 206 -7.63 -11.50 -8.18
C ASP A 206 -8.10 -10.08 -7.84
N THR A 207 -9.43 -9.90 -7.79
CA THR A 207 -10.03 -8.73 -7.15
C THR A 207 -9.99 -8.91 -5.64
N VAL A 208 -9.67 -7.85 -4.92
CA VAL A 208 -9.69 -7.82 -3.46
C VAL A 208 -10.62 -6.74 -2.95
N VAL A 209 -11.16 -6.94 -1.75
CA VAL A 209 -11.92 -5.92 -1.04
C VAL A 209 -11.12 -5.34 0.12
N ARG A 210 -11.41 -4.09 0.48
CA ARG A 210 -10.83 -3.36 1.61
C ARG A 210 -10.85 -4.22 2.89
N GLY A 211 -9.68 -4.45 3.49
CA GLY A 211 -9.52 -5.23 4.72
C GLY A 211 -9.38 -6.75 4.51
N GLN A 212 -9.40 -7.23 3.26
CA GLN A 212 -9.24 -8.65 2.93
C GLN A 212 -7.85 -9.17 3.28
N LYS A 213 -7.77 -10.36 3.88
CA LYS A 213 -6.51 -11.05 4.18
C LYS A 213 -5.74 -11.39 2.91
N LEU A 214 -4.48 -10.97 2.86
CA LEU A 214 -3.60 -11.22 1.70
C LEU A 214 -2.61 -12.34 1.97
N GLY A 215 -1.90 -12.24 3.10
CA GLY A 215 -0.82 -13.13 3.48
C GLY A 215 -0.29 -12.79 4.87
N LEU A 216 0.41 -13.73 5.49
CA LEU A 216 1.01 -13.55 6.80
C LEU A 216 2.39 -12.89 6.68
N VAL A 217 2.64 -11.87 7.50
CA VAL A 217 3.94 -11.17 7.59
C VAL A 217 5.04 -12.15 8.00
N SER A 218 6.20 -12.08 7.35
CA SER A 218 7.34 -12.94 7.60
C SER A 218 8.65 -12.17 7.44
N ASN A 219 9.72 -12.88 7.10
CA ASN A 219 11.04 -12.36 6.79
C ASN A 219 11.52 -12.80 5.40
N ASN A 220 10.60 -13.16 4.49
CA ASN A 220 10.90 -13.64 3.15
C ASN A 220 11.59 -12.56 2.30
N LEU A 221 12.85 -12.76 1.92
CA LEU A 221 13.62 -11.86 1.03
C LEU A 221 13.70 -12.41 -0.42
N GLY A 222 12.82 -13.35 -0.76
CA GLY A 222 12.80 -14.00 -2.07
C GLY A 222 13.96 -15.00 -2.24
N VAL A 223 14.27 -15.31 -3.50
CA VAL A 223 15.35 -16.23 -3.87
C VAL A 223 16.44 -15.47 -4.61
N ASN A 224 17.70 -15.81 -4.34
CA ASN A 224 18.83 -15.24 -5.09
C ASN A 224 18.96 -15.87 -6.49
N SER A 225 19.92 -15.41 -7.29
CA SER A 225 20.17 -15.93 -8.65
C SER A 225 20.55 -17.43 -8.68
N GLN A 226 20.99 -18.00 -7.56
CA GLN A 226 21.23 -19.44 -7.42
C GLN A 226 20.00 -20.23 -6.95
N GLY A 227 18.83 -19.59 -6.86
CA GLY A 227 17.58 -20.21 -6.39
C GLY A 227 17.55 -20.46 -4.87
N GLN A 228 18.47 -19.87 -4.10
CA GLN A 228 18.52 -20.05 -2.65
C GLN A 228 17.62 -19.03 -1.96
N GLN A 229 16.74 -19.51 -1.06
CA GLN A 229 15.89 -18.66 -0.24
C GLN A 229 16.73 -17.72 0.63
N GLN A 230 16.38 -16.43 0.59
CA GLN A 230 16.98 -15.37 1.38
C GLN A 230 16.00 -14.90 2.46
N TYR A 231 16.56 -14.32 3.52
CA TYR A 231 15.78 -13.83 4.65
C TYR A 231 16.25 -12.45 5.10
N THR A 232 15.33 -11.67 5.63
CA THR A 232 15.57 -10.38 6.30
C THR A 232 15.10 -10.45 7.76
N THR A 233 14.82 -9.33 8.40
CA THR A 233 14.11 -9.27 9.69
C THR A 233 12.61 -9.46 9.50
N ILE A 234 11.88 -9.80 10.56
CA ILE A 234 10.43 -9.99 10.52
C ILE A 234 9.74 -8.63 10.52
N HIS A 235 9.18 -8.23 9.36
CA HIS A 235 8.41 -7.00 9.19
C HIS A 235 7.59 -7.08 7.91
N LEU A 236 6.56 -6.24 7.83
CA LEU A 236 5.95 -5.88 6.56
C LEU A 236 6.71 -4.67 6.02
N HIS A 237 7.19 -4.76 4.78
CA HIS A 237 7.62 -3.58 4.04
C HIS A 237 6.47 -3.16 3.13
N PHE A 238 5.93 -1.97 3.35
CA PHE A 238 4.75 -1.45 2.67
C PHE A 238 5.11 -0.21 1.85
N GLU A 239 4.84 -0.26 0.56
CA GLU A 239 5.09 0.84 -0.38
C GLU A 239 3.76 1.39 -0.89
N ILE A 240 3.74 2.70 -1.15
CA ILE A 240 2.71 3.35 -1.96
C ILE A 240 3.41 3.91 -3.18
N ARG A 241 2.83 3.69 -4.36
CA ARG A 241 3.33 4.21 -5.63
C ARG A 241 2.24 4.93 -6.39
N VAL A 242 2.64 5.86 -7.24
CA VAL A 242 1.73 6.52 -8.17
C VAL A 242 1.31 5.55 -9.28
N GLY A 243 0.01 5.47 -9.59
CA GLY A 243 -0.50 4.57 -10.64
C GLY A 243 -0.29 5.11 -12.05
N GLN A 244 -0.02 6.41 -12.15
CA GLN A 244 0.16 7.14 -13.40
C GLN A 244 1.14 8.29 -13.17
N THR A 245 1.61 8.90 -14.27
CA THR A 245 2.48 10.07 -14.17
C THR A 245 1.77 11.22 -13.45
N GLU A 246 2.45 11.81 -12.46
CA GLU A 246 1.98 12.94 -11.67
C GLU A 246 3.04 14.04 -11.67
N THR A 247 2.62 15.30 -11.63
CA THR A 247 3.52 16.45 -11.48
C THR A 247 3.20 17.16 -10.19
N LEU A 248 4.19 17.25 -9.30
CA LEU A 248 4.07 17.90 -8.01
C LEU A 248 4.04 19.43 -8.17
N SER A 249 3.61 20.12 -7.12
CA SER A 249 3.53 21.59 -7.13
C SER A 249 4.89 22.28 -7.32
N ASP A 250 5.99 21.61 -6.98
CA ASP A 250 7.36 22.10 -7.20
C ASP A 250 7.91 21.79 -8.61
N GLY A 251 7.13 21.15 -9.47
CA GLY A 251 7.51 20.73 -10.82
C GLY A 251 8.17 19.35 -10.91
N THR A 252 8.37 18.66 -9.80
CA THR A 252 8.87 17.27 -9.81
C THR A 252 7.89 16.37 -10.56
N VAL A 253 8.38 15.61 -11.53
CA VAL A 253 7.58 14.64 -12.28
C VAL A 253 7.81 13.25 -11.69
N LEU A 254 6.74 12.65 -11.20
CA LEU A 254 6.68 11.25 -10.82
C LEU A 254 6.18 10.44 -12.01
N SER A 255 6.93 9.44 -12.42
CA SER A 255 6.51 8.43 -13.40
C SER A 255 5.60 7.40 -12.74
N ALA A 256 4.77 6.72 -13.53
CA ALA A 256 4.03 5.55 -13.02
C ALA A 256 4.98 4.58 -12.30
N ASP A 257 4.52 4.00 -11.19
CA ASP A 257 5.27 3.17 -10.26
C ASP A 257 6.34 3.88 -9.39
N ASP A 258 6.50 5.21 -9.49
CA ASP A 258 7.36 5.94 -8.56
C ASP A 258 6.79 5.95 -7.14
N PHE A 259 7.69 5.86 -6.16
CA PHE A 259 7.39 5.74 -4.74
C PHE A 259 6.95 7.07 -4.13
N VAL A 260 5.96 7.02 -3.25
CA VAL A 260 5.52 8.16 -2.44
C VAL A 260 5.50 7.76 -0.95
N PRO A 261 5.72 8.71 -0.01
CA PRO A 261 5.83 8.40 1.42
C PRO A 261 4.54 7.77 1.98
N PRO A 262 4.60 6.56 2.57
CA PRO A 262 3.42 5.93 3.16
C PRO A 262 3.04 6.50 4.54
N TYR A 263 3.99 7.11 5.26
CA TYR A 263 3.88 7.29 6.71
C TYR A 263 2.66 8.11 7.14
N THR A 264 2.34 9.23 6.48
CA THR A 264 1.14 10.02 6.79
C THR A 264 -0.15 9.22 6.63
N ALA A 265 -0.27 8.43 5.55
CA ALA A 265 -1.43 7.55 5.33
C ALA A 265 -1.52 6.44 6.38
N LEU A 266 -0.37 5.94 6.85
CA LEU A 266 -0.29 4.91 7.88
C LEU A 266 -0.67 5.43 9.27
N VAL A 267 -0.28 6.66 9.63
CA VAL A 267 -0.71 7.31 10.88
C VAL A 267 -2.23 7.47 10.89
N ASP A 268 -2.80 8.08 9.84
CA ASP A 268 -4.25 8.27 9.69
C ASP A 268 -5.02 6.94 9.76
N SER A 269 -4.59 5.95 8.96
CA SER A 269 -5.26 4.65 8.93
C SER A 269 -5.13 3.86 10.22
N TYR A 270 -4.04 4.02 10.97
CA TYR A 270 -3.88 3.37 12.27
C TYR A 270 -4.76 4.02 13.34
N GLN A 271 -4.86 5.35 13.38
CA GLN A 271 -5.80 6.06 14.27
C GLN A 271 -7.25 5.63 13.99
N ARG A 272 -7.64 5.54 12.70
CA ARG A 272 -8.95 4.99 12.31
C ARG A 272 -9.14 3.53 12.72
N LYS A 273 -8.12 2.68 12.56
CA LYS A 273 -8.17 1.28 13.01
C LYS A 273 -8.34 1.16 14.52
N LEU A 274 -7.68 2.00 15.30
CA LEU A 274 -7.86 2.07 16.75
C LEU A 274 -9.29 2.51 17.14
N ALA A 275 -9.97 3.27 16.27
CA ALA A 275 -11.39 3.60 16.40
C ALA A 275 -12.36 2.52 15.87
N GLY A 276 -11.85 1.40 15.34
CA GLY A 276 -12.65 0.29 14.82
C GLY A 276 -12.95 0.33 13.31
N ASP A 277 -12.33 1.23 12.56
CA ASP A 277 -12.40 1.18 11.09
C ASP A 277 -11.61 -0.02 10.54
N CYS A 278 -11.98 -0.44 9.33
CA CYS A 278 -11.38 -1.52 8.58
C CYS A 278 -11.47 -2.87 9.31
N PRO A 279 -12.68 -3.46 9.44
CA PRO A 279 -12.80 -4.83 9.87
C PRO A 279 -12.04 -5.73 8.90
N THR A 280 -11.28 -6.68 9.46
CA THR A 280 -10.59 -7.69 8.65
C THR A 280 -11.61 -8.66 8.09
N VAL A 281 -11.51 -8.94 6.78
CA VAL A 281 -12.35 -9.92 6.07
C VAL A 281 -11.47 -11.00 5.44
N GLU A 282 -12.09 -12.13 5.07
CA GLU A 282 -11.40 -13.24 4.41
C GLU A 282 -11.11 -12.97 2.94
#